data_AF-A0A150UR12-F1
#
_entry.id   AF-A0A150UR12-F1
#
_cell.length_a   1.000
_cell.length_b   1.000
_cell.length_c   1.000
_cell.angle_alpha   90.00
_cell.angle_beta   90.00
_cell.angle_gamma   90.00
#
_symmetry.space_group_name_H-M   'P 1'
#
loop_
_entity.id
_entity.type
_entity.pdbx_description
1 polymer ?
#
loop_
_entity_poly.entity_id
_entity_poly.type
_entity_poly.pdbx_seq_one_letter_code
_entity_poly.pdbx_strand_id
1 'polypeptide(L)'
;MNYVTGAATTYPSIEGIRSEHVFPLRSISDLEKLQQYRRNHELKQVAIIGGGFIGLEAAENLVRLGLHVTILEFLPHVMPQIDSDMAEYLHTELVRNGVKLMLNARIVKVDQPKESNQSFVHLQSGERIPADAVIIAAGIHGNTDLAKKAGLSVSRFGIDVQDTLQTSDPDIYAVGDVVATTNLVSGQVRNLALGGPANRQGRLAADHICGRDVRYRGHIGTSVCKVFDLTIASVGLSVAELTRIGTKFEYVTVHPSDHAGYYPGATPITLKVAFDKATGKLLGAQAVGKKGIDKRIDVLATAIRAGMTISDLQDLELAYAPPYGSAKDPVNMAGFVGANVIAEDVKIVHASDLDGLAGCQIFDIRSPEEYATGHIKNAINIPLKDLRDRCKEFSKENKTLVYCLVGYRGYLAYRVLKQNGFDNVFNLDGGYKIVSEGGFKHLTTSE
;
A
#
# COMPACT_ATOMS: atom_id res chain seq x y z
N MET A 1 34.88 -2.39 15.15
CA MET A 1 34.81 -3.07 13.81
C MET A 1 33.39 -2.84 13.29
N ASN A 2 33.20 -2.35 12.05
CA ASN A 2 31.85 -1.99 11.56
C ASN A 2 31.24 -3.15 10.75
N TYR A 3 30.04 -3.61 11.09
CA TYR A 3 29.37 -4.70 10.39
C TYR A 3 28.20 -4.21 9.55
N VAL A 4 28.34 -4.36 8.23
CA VAL A 4 27.25 -4.14 7.26
C VAL A 4 27.15 -5.39 6.38
N THR A 5 26.53 -6.44 6.91
CA THR A 5 26.33 -7.71 6.17
C THR A 5 25.06 -7.70 5.31
N GLY A 6 24.22 -6.66 5.44
CA GLY A 6 22.95 -6.51 4.74
C GLY A 6 21.95 -7.62 5.03
N ALA A 7 21.01 -7.85 4.11
CA ALA A 7 19.99 -8.90 4.21
C ALA A 7 20.05 -9.88 3.04
N ALA A 8 19.88 -11.18 3.28
CA ALA A 8 19.87 -12.23 2.25
C ALA A 8 18.47 -12.54 1.71
N THR A 9 18.41 -13.02 0.47
CA THR A 9 17.17 -13.50 -0.16
C THR A 9 16.62 -14.68 0.61
N THR A 10 15.32 -14.63 0.92
CA THR A 10 14.61 -15.74 1.53
C THR A 10 14.24 -16.76 0.45
N TYR A 11 14.80 -17.96 0.56
CA TYR A 11 14.42 -19.08 -0.30
C TYR A 11 13.29 -19.86 0.37
N PRO A 12 12.11 -20.00 -0.27
CA PRO A 12 11.08 -20.88 0.24
C PRO A 12 11.53 -22.34 0.17
N SER A 13 11.11 -23.16 1.13
CA SER A 13 11.43 -24.59 1.19
C SER A 13 10.64 -25.37 0.15
N ILE A 14 11.08 -25.31 -1.11
CA ILE A 14 10.40 -25.87 -2.29
C ILE A 14 11.39 -26.74 -3.08
N GLU A 15 10.96 -27.90 -3.55
CA GLU A 15 11.77 -28.75 -4.42
C GLU A 15 12.15 -28.00 -5.70
N GLY A 16 13.42 -28.03 -6.11
CA GLY A 16 13.89 -27.37 -7.34
C GLY A 16 14.04 -25.86 -7.26
N ILE A 17 13.83 -25.22 -6.09
CA ILE A 17 14.00 -23.77 -5.93
C ILE A 17 15.45 -23.28 -6.10
N ARG A 18 16.41 -24.19 -6.18
CA ARG A 18 17.84 -23.93 -6.43
C ARG A 18 18.30 -24.42 -7.82
N SER A 19 17.36 -24.71 -8.72
CA SER A 19 17.67 -25.05 -10.11
C SER A 19 18.37 -23.88 -10.83
N GLU A 20 19.13 -24.19 -11.88
CA GLU A 20 19.97 -23.20 -12.58
C GLU A 20 19.20 -22.04 -13.26
N HIS A 21 17.92 -22.24 -13.59
CA HIS A 21 17.05 -21.22 -14.17
C HIS A 21 16.24 -20.44 -13.12
N VAL A 22 16.58 -20.61 -11.84
CA VAL A 22 15.95 -19.92 -10.71
C VAL A 22 16.92 -18.88 -10.16
N PHE A 23 16.54 -17.60 -10.24
CA PHE A 23 17.40 -16.48 -9.94
C PHE A 23 16.85 -15.65 -8.77
N PRO A 24 17.63 -15.38 -7.71
CA PRO A 24 17.33 -14.27 -6.83
C PRO A 24 17.57 -12.95 -7.58
N LEU A 25 17.03 -11.83 -7.07
CA LEU A 25 17.34 -10.50 -7.58
C LEU A 25 17.76 -9.60 -6.42
N ARG A 26 19.06 -9.61 -6.09
CA ARG A 26 19.63 -8.84 -4.97
C ARG A 26 20.87 -8.05 -5.36
N SER A 27 21.79 -8.67 -6.10
CA SER A 27 23.09 -8.11 -6.43
C SER A 27 23.28 -7.98 -7.94
N ILE A 28 24.29 -7.20 -8.35
CA ILE A 28 24.73 -7.12 -9.76
C ILE A 28 25.11 -8.51 -10.27
N SER A 29 25.77 -9.33 -9.46
CA SER A 29 26.12 -10.71 -9.85
C SER A 29 24.89 -11.57 -10.15
N ASP A 30 23.78 -11.38 -9.43
CA ASP A 30 22.54 -12.10 -9.70
C ASP A 30 21.93 -11.67 -11.04
N LEU A 31 21.95 -10.36 -11.32
CA LEU A 31 21.51 -9.82 -12.59
C LEU A 31 22.37 -10.31 -13.76
N GLU A 32 23.68 -10.34 -13.59
CA GLU A 32 24.62 -10.85 -14.60
C GLU A 32 24.36 -12.32 -14.94
N LYS A 33 24.06 -13.15 -13.92
CA LYS A 33 23.70 -14.56 -14.11
C LYS A 33 22.40 -14.71 -14.91
N LEU A 34 21.37 -13.94 -14.57
CA LEU A 34 20.10 -13.94 -15.32
C LEU A 34 20.31 -13.49 -16.78
N GLN A 35 21.11 -12.43 -17.00
CA GLN A 35 21.43 -11.96 -18.35
C GLN A 35 22.25 -12.99 -19.14
N GLN A 36 23.21 -13.65 -18.50
CA GLN A 36 23.98 -14.73 -19.13
C GLN A 36 23.08 -15.90 -19.49
N TYR A 37 22.17 -16.30 -18.60
CA TYR A 37 21.21 -17.36 -18.87
C TYR A 37 20.34 -17.02 -20.09
N ARG A 38 19.81 -15.79 -20.15
CA ARG A 38 19.02 -15.29 -21.29
C ARG A 38 19.80 -15.22 -22.61
N ARG A 39 21.12 -15.00 -22.58
CA ARG A 39 21.94 -15.03 -23.82
C ARG A 39 22.09 -16.44 -24.36
N ASN A 40 22.08 -17.43 -23.48
CA ASN A 40 22.30 -18.83 -23.82
C ASN A 40 21.00 -19.61 -24.05
N HIS A 41 19.85 -19.07 -23.64
CA HIS A 41 18.55 -19.72 -23.72
C HIS A 41 17.47 -18.76 -24.24
N GLU A 42 16.57 -19.26 -25.08
CA GLU A 42 15.40 -18.50 -25.50
C GLU A 42 14.38 -18.43 -24.34
N LEU A 43 14.16 -17.24 -23.80
CA LEU A 43 13.15 -17.03 -22.74
C LEU A 43 11.90 -16.42 -23.36
N LYS A 44 10.74 -17.03 -23.09
CA LYS A 44 9.41 -16.51 -23.47
C LYS A 44 8.53 -16.31 -22.26
N GLN A 45 8.61 -17.20 -21.26
CA GLN A 45 7.77 -17.22 -20.08
C GLN A 45 8.61 -17.13 -18.82
N VAL A 46 8.31 -16.15 -17.96
CA VAL A 46 9.00 -15.96 -16.68
C VAL A 46 7.99 -15.98 -15.54
N ALA A 47 8.24 -16.83 -14.55
CA ALA A 47 7.49 -16.83 -13.30
C ALA A 47 8.22 -15.99 -12.24
N ILE A 48 7.48 -15.18 -11.50
CA ILE A 48 8.01 -14.40 -10.37
C ILE A 48 7.33 -14.91 -9.11
N ILE A 49 8.13 -15.33 -8.14
CA ILE A 49 7.65 -15.80 -6.83
C ILE A 49 7.71 -14.63 -5.85
N GLY A 50 6.56 -14.05 -5.52
CA GLY A 50 6.40 -12.91 -4.63
C GLY A 50 6.04 -11.61 -5.36
N GLY A 51 5.00 -10.94 -4.87
CA GLY A 51 4.42 -9.68 -5.36
C GLY A 51 4.76 -8.47 -4.49
N GLY A 52 5.92 -8.48 -3.80
CA GLY A 52 6.47 -7.29 -3.16
C GLY A 52 7.18 -6.36 -4.16
N PHE A 53 7.78 -5.26 -3.68
CA PHE A 53 8.49 -4.25 -4.49
C PHE A 53 9.35 -4.83 -5.62
N ILE A 54 10.28 -5.73 -5.25
CA ILE A 54 11.24 -6.35 -6.17
C ILE A 54 10.51 -7.16 -7.25
N GLY A 55 9.45 -7.89 -6.87
CA GLY A 55 8.67 -8.69 -7.82
C GLY A 55 7.90 -7.83 -8.82
N LEU A 56 7.33 -6.72 -8.37
CA LEU A 56 6.61 -5.79 -9.24
C LEU A 56 7.54 -5.05 -10.20
N GLU A 57 8.70 -4.58 -9.72
CA GLU A 57 9.71 -3.93 -10.57
C GLU A 57 10.30 -4.91 -11.58
N ALA A 58 10.57 -6.16 -11.18
CA ALA A 58 11.01 -7.21 -12.09
C ALA A 58 9.95 -7.49 -13.16
N ALA A 59 8.66 -7.58 -12.77
CA ALA A 59 7.57 -7.82 -13.71
C ALA A 59 7.48 -6.74 -14.78
N GLU A 60 7.54 -5.47 -14.40
CA GLU A 60 7.50 -4.36 -15.35
C GLU A 60 8.66 -4.43 -16.35
N ASN A 61 9.89 -4.67 -15.87
CA ASN A 61 11.06 -4.75 -16.74
C ASN A 61 11.02 -5.96 -17.68
N LEU A 62 10.54 -7.12 -17.20
CA LEU A 62 10.42 -8.33 -18.01
C LEU A 62 9.33 -8.20 -19.08
N VAL A 63 8.19 -7.57 -18.76
CA VAL A 63 7.15 -7.25 -19.76
C VAL A 63 7.70 -6.29 -20.84
N ARG A 64 8.46 -5.25 -20.44
CA ARG A 64 9.12 -4.33 -21.41
C ARG A 64 10.12 -5.04 -22.32
N LEU A 65 10.70 -6.15 -21.88
CA LEU A 65 11.57 -7.00 -22.69
C LEU A 65 10.81 -7.94 -23.64
N GLY A 66 9.46 -7.87 -23.65
CA GLY A 66 8.60 -8.69 -24.49
C GLY A 66 8.32 -10.09 -23.94
N LEU A 67 8.59 -10.33 -22.65
CA LEU A 67 8.39 -11.64 -22.01
C LEU A 67 6.98 -11.75 -21.43
N HIS A 68 6.41 -12.95 -21.48
CA HIS A 68 5.19 -13.28 -20.75
C HIS A 68 5.51 -13.50 -19.28
N VAL A 69 4.90 -12.71 -18.40
CA VAL A 69 5.19 -12.73 -16.96
C VAL A 69 4.00 -13.28 -16.20
N THR A 70 4.26 -14.24 -15.31
CA THR A 70 3.30 -14.68 -14.28
C THR A 70 3.83 -14.33 -12.90
N ILE A 71 3.08 -13.57 -12.11
CA ILE A 71 3.38 -13.34 -10.68
C ILE A 71 2.60 -14.35 -9.85
N LEU A 72 3.32 -15.09 -9.02
CA LEU A 72 2.79 -16.05 -8.05
C LEU A 72 2.96 -15.44 -6.65
N GLU A 73 1.88 -14.90 -6.09
CA GLU A 73 1.84 -14.32 -4.75
C GLU A 73 1.12 -15.27 -3.80
N PHE A 74 1.75 -15.55 -2.66
CA PHE A 74 1.20 -16.42 -1.63
C PHE A 74 0.01 -15.79 -0.90
N LEU A 75 0.04 -14.46 -0.75
CA LEU A 75 -0.97 -13.69 -0.06
C LEU A 75 -2.18 -13.35 -0.96
N PRO A 76 -3.29 -12.85 -0.37
CA PRO A 76 -4.46 -12.46 -1.12
C PRO A 76 -4.30 -11.20 -1.99
N HIS A 77 -3.18 -10.48 -1.88
CA HIS A 77 -2.90 -9.29 -2.69
C HIS A 77 -1.38 -9.03 -2.78
N VAL A 78 -0.98 -8.26 -3.80
CA VAL A 78 0.40 -7.77 -3.95
C VAL A 78 0.71 -6.67 -2.92
N MET A 79 1.99 -6.40 -2.69
CA MET A 79 2.47 -5.35 -1.77
C MET A 79 1.89 -5.51 -0.35
N PRO A 80 2.39 -6.47 0.45
CA PRO A 80 1.80 -6.84 1.74
C PRO A 80 1.71 -5.71 2.78
N GLN A 81 2.44 -4.61 2.55
CA GLN A 81 2.49 -3.44 3.42
C GLN A 81 1.36 -2.43 3.20
N ILE A 82 0.54 -2.58 2.16
CA ILE A 82 -0.64 -1.74 1.90
C ILE A 82 -1.93 -2.53 2.17
N ASP A 83 -3.05 -1.82 2.28
CA ASP A 83 -4.36 -2.45 2.43
C ASP A 83 -4.84 -3.07 1.11
N SER A 84 -5.69 -4.10 1.18
CA SER A 84 -6.17 -4.84 0.02
C SER A 84 -6.97 -3.99 -0.97
N ASP A 85 -7.72 -3.01 -0.46
CA ASP A 85 -8.47 -2.04 -1.28
C ASP A 85 -7.56 -1.13 -2.09
N MET A 86 -6.38 -0.80 -1.55
CA MET A 86 -5.34 -0.05 -2.26
C MET A 86 -4.55 -0.94 -3.23
N ALA A 87 -4.38 -2.23 -2.92
CA ALA A 87 -3.69 -3.18 -3.78
C ALA A 87 -4.47 -3.55 -5.05
N GLU A 88 -5.80 -3.48 -5.02
CA GLU A 88 -6.63 -3.80 -6.19
C GLU A 88 -6.37 -2.89 -7.40
N TYR A 89 -6.02 -1.62 -7.14
CA TYR A 89 -5.53 -0.71 -8.18
C TYR A 89 -4.30 -1.26 -8.91
N LEU A 90 -3.39 -1.91 -8.17
CA LEU A 90 -2.19 -2.54 -8.72
C LEU A 90 -2.55 -3.82 -9.46
N HIS A 91 -3.47 -4.63 -8.95
CA HIS A 91 -3.94 -5.83 -9.65
C HIS A 91 -4.50 -5.48 -11.03
N THR A 92 -5.36 -4.46 -11.10
CA THR A 92 -5.92 -3.97 -12.35
C THR A 92 -4.83 -3.48 -13.31
N GLU A 93 -3.84 -2.74 -12.80
CA GLU A 93 -2.72 -2.24 -13.62
C GLU A 93 -1.82 -3.36 -14.14
N LEU A 94 -1.50 -4.36 -13.31
CA LEU A 94 -0.71 -5.53 -13.70
C LEU A 94 -1.40 -6.30 -14.83
N VAL A 95 -2.69 -6.61 -14.66
CA VAL A 95 -3.49 -7.33 -15.67
C VAL A 95 -3.62 -6.52 -16.95
N ARG A 96 -3.84 -5.19 -16.86
CA ARG A 96 -3.90 -4.30 -18.04
C ARG A 96 -2.62 -4.35 -18.88
N ASN A 97 -1.47 -4.56 -18.23
CA ASN A 97 -0.17 -4.66 -18.89
C ASN A 97 0.24 -6.09 -19.23
N GLY A 98 -0.70 -7.04 -19.25
CA GLY A 98 -0.49 -8.41 -19.71
C GLY A 98 0.23 -9.33 -18.72
N VAL A 99 0.35 -8.94 -17.45
CA VAL A 99 0.87 -9.81 -16.39
C VAL A 99 -0.23 -10.79 -15.95
N LYS A 100 0.06 -12.09 -15.96
CA LYS A 100 -0.79 -13.09 -15.31
C LYS A 100 -0.55 -13.01 -13.80
N LEU A 101 -1.52 -12.49 -13.05
CA LEU A 101 -1.43 -12.41 -11.60
C LEU A 101 -2.16 -13.59 -10.95
N MET A 102 -1.45 -14.35 -10.12
CA MET A 102 -2.02 -15.46 -9.35
C MET A 102 -1.79 -15.22 -7.85
N LEU A 103 -2.86 -14.82 -7.18
CA LEU A 103 -2.91 -14.58 -5.74
C LEU A 103 -3.25 -15.89 -5.01
N ASN A 104 -2.93 -15.98 -3.72
CA ASN A 104 -3.09 -17.21 -2.93
C ASN A 104 -2.38 -18.44 -3.56
N ALA A 105 -1.35 -18.21 -4.38
CA ALA A 105 -0.65 -19.25 -5.12
C ALA A 105 0.36 -19.95 -4.22
N ARG A 106 0.08 -21.22 -3.89
CA ARG A 106 0.97 -22.07 -3.10
C ARG A 106 1.82 -22.94 -4.01
N ILE A 107 3.10 -22.65 -4.09
CA ILE A 107 4.05 -23.39 -4.94
C ILE A 107 4.56 -24.61 -4.18
N VAL A 108 4.57 -25.77 -4.83
CA VAL A 108 5.02 -27.04 -4.25
C VAL A 108 6.32 -27.55 -4.86
N LYS A 109 6.59 -27.22 -6.13
CA LYS A 109 7.77 -27.68 -6.87
C LYS A 109 8.10 -26.76 -8.03
N VAL A 110 9.39 -26.62 -8.32
CA VAL A 110 9.92 -26.09 -9.58
C VAL A 110 10.62 -27.23 -10.29
N ASP A 111 10.32 -27.47 -11.56
CA ASP A 111 11.03 -28.49 -12.33
C ASP A 111 12.53 -28.16 -12.44
N GLN A 112 13.36 -29.17 -12.68
CA GLN A 112 14.70 -28.91 -13.19
C GLN A 112 14.59 -28.71 -14.71
N PRO A 113 15.37 -27.77 -15.28
CA PRO A 113 15.37 -27.58 -16.72
C PRO A 113 15.92 -28.85 -17.39
N LYS A 114 15.33 -29.25 -18.50
CA LYS A 114 15.80 -30.35 -19.35
C LYS A 114 15.96 -29.83 -20.77
N GLU A 115 17.03 -30.22 -21.46
CA GLU A 115 17.42 -29.67 -22.77
C GLU A 115 16.31 -29.64 -23.84
N SER A 116 15.29 -30.50 -23.72
CA SER A 116 14.21 -30.64 -24.71
C SER A 116 12.80 -30.45 -24.15
N ASN A 117 12.63 -30.06 -22.87
CA ASN A 117 11.30 -29.99 -22.25
C ASN A 117 11.06 -28.67 -21.50
N GLN A 118 9.85 -28.13 -21.63
CA GLN A 118 9.41 -26.94 -20.92
C GLN A 118 9.47 -27.16 -19.40
N SER A 119 10.05 -26.21 -18.65
CA SER A 119 10.05 -26.21 -17.19
C SER A 119 8.75 -25.61 -16.65
N PHE A 120 8.30 -26.10 -15.50
CA PHE A 120 7.07 -25.65 -14.85
C PHE A 120 7.29 -25.33 -13.36
N VAL A 121 6.53 -24.33 -12.90
CA VAL A 121 6.25 -24.12 -11.48
C VAL A 121 4.91 -24.79 -11.16
N HIS A 122 4.93 -25.74 -10.23
CA HIS A 122 3.77 -26.54 -9.83
C HIS A 122 3.11 -25.92 -8.61
N LEU A 123 1.79 -25.75 -8.67
CA LEU A 123 0.98 -25.24 -7.58
C LEU A 123 0.29 -26.38 -6.82
N GLN A 124 -0.02 -26.14 -5.54
CA GLN A 124 -0.78 -27.07 -4.70
C GLN A 124 -2.19 -27.35 -5.26
N SER A 125 -2.75 -26.41 -6.04
CA SER A 125 -4.01 -26.58 -6.75
C SER A 125 -3.96 -27.64 -7.87
N GLY A 126 -2.75 -28.08 -8.27
CA GLY A 126 -2.52 -28.95 -9.42
C GLY A 126 -2.24 -28.19 -10.72
N GLU A 127 -2.40 -26.86 -10.75
CA GLU A 127 -2.03 -26.05 -11.92
C GLU A 127 -0.50 -26.05 -12.11
N ARG A 128 -0.07 -26.09 -13.38
CA ARG A 128 1.33 -26.05 -13.80
C ARG A 128 1.57 -24.80 -14.63
N ILE A 129 2.48 -23.95 -14.17
CA ILE A 129 2.78 -22.67 -14.80
C ILE A 129 4.07 -22.81 -15.59
N PRO A 130 4.04 -22.67 -16.93
CA PRO A 130 5.27 -22.72 -17.71
C PRO A 130 6.21 -21.58 -17.32
N ALA A 131 7.50 -21.89 -17.16
CA ALA A 131 8.51 -20.92 -16.77
C ALA A 131 9.89 -21.31 -17.30
N ASP A 132 10.38 -20.58 -18.30
CA ASP A 132 11.74 -20.75 -18.84
C ASP A 132 12.78 -20.17 -17.88
N ALA A 133 12.37 -19.20 -17.06
CA ALA A 133 13.12 -18.69 -15.91
C ALA A 133 12.18 -18.39 -14.75
N VAL A 134 12.71 -18.48 -13.52
CA VAL A 134 11.99 -18.14 -12.29
C VAL A 134 12.75 -17.07 -11.53
N ILE A 135 12.09 -15.98 -11.14
CA ILE A 135 12.66 -14.94 -10.28
C ILE A 135 12.12 -15.11 -8.86
N ILE A 136 13.02 -15.18 -7.87
CA ILE A 136 12.65 -15.21 -6.45
C ILE A 136 12.65 -13.79 -5.89
N ALA A 137 11.46 -13.33 -5.53
CA ALA A 137 11.17 -12.06 -4.88
C ALA A 137 10.33 -12.24 -3.60
N ALA A 138 10.52 -13.36 -2.89
CA ALA A 138 9.75 -13.76 -1.70
C ALA A 138 10.20 -13.07 -0.39
N GLY A 139 10.84 -11.90 -0.49
CA GLY A 139 11.38 -11.15 0.64
C GLY A 139 12.81 -11.49 1.01
N ILE A 140 13.29 -10.80 2.06
CA ILE A 140 14.67 -10.87 2.54
C ILE A 140 14.70 -10.99 4.07
N HIS A 141 15.83 -11.43 4.61
CA HIS A 141 16.09 -11.50 6.05
C HIS A 141 17.50 -11.01 6.37
N GLY A 142 17.68 -10.37 7.54
CA GLY A 142 19.00 -9.88 7.96
C GLY A 142 20.05 -10.99 8.01
N ASN A 143 21.25 -10.72 7.49
CA ASN A 143 22.37 -11.66 7.54
C ASN A 143 23.03 -11.64 8.92
N THR A 144 22.51 -12.47 9.83
CA THR A 144 22.85 -12.46 11.27
C THR A 144 23.82 -13.55 11.72
N ASP A 145 24.29 -14.42 10.81
CA ASP A 145 25.10 -15.58 11.17
C ASP A 145 26.42 -15.21 11.84
N LEU A 146 27.09 -14.16 11.35
CA LEU A 146 28.33 -13.67 11.94
C LEU A 146 28.09 -13.10 13.35
N ALA A 147 27.01 -12.34 13.54
CA ALA A 147 26.64 -11.79 14.84
C ALA A 147 26.34 -12.90 15.86
N LYS A 148 25.60 -13.94 15.45
CA LYS A 148 25.33 -15.11 16.30
C LYS A 148 26.61 -15.85 16.68
N LYS A 149 27.51 -16.09 15.72
CA LYS A 149 28.81 -16.73 15.98
C LYS A 149 29.71 -15.90 16.91
N ALA A 150 29.59 -14.58 16.85
CA ALA A 150 30.30 -13.65 17.73
C ALA A 150 29.64 -13.49 19.12
N GLY A 151 28.50 -14.14 19.39
CA GLY A 151 27.79 -14.05 20.67
C GLY A 151 26.99 -12.76 20.87
N LEU A 152 26.67 -12.02 19.79
CA LEU A 152 25.87 -10.79 19.87
C LEU A 152 24.38 -11.10 20.05
N SER A 153 23.64 -10.17 20.68
CA SER A 153 22.17 -10.27 20.79
C SER A 153 21.50 -10.16 19.43
N VAL A 154 20.70 -11.17 19.09
CA VAL A 154 19.95 -11.25 17.83
C VAL A 154 18.53 -11.70 18.13
N SER A 155 17.56 -10.83 17.83
CA SER A 155 16.14 -11.17 17.89
C SER A 155 15.64 -11.74 16.56
N ARG A 156 14.38 -12.17 16.54
CA ARG A 156 13.70 -12.56 15.29
C ARG A 156 13.59 -11.44 14.25
N PHE A 157 13.92 -10.20 14.62
CA PHE A 157 13.86 -9.03 13.75
C PHE A 157 15.24 -8.56 13.24
N GLY A 158 16.33 -9.20 13.66
CA GLY A 158 17.69 -8.82 13.27
C GLY A 158 18.63 -8.70 14.47
N ILE A 159 19.80 -8.12 14.24
CA ILE A 159 20.75 -7.78 15.31
C ILE A 159 20.11 -6.69 16.18
N ASP A 160 20.06 -6.93 17.49
CA ASP A 160 19.54 -5.94 18.42
C ASP A 160 20.59 -4.84 18.62
N VAL A 161 20.15 -3.59 18.51
CA VAL A 161 21.01 -2.41 18.66
C VAL A 161 20.38 -1.39 19.59
N GLN A 162 21.24 -0.63 20.25
CA GLN A 162 20.86 0.56 21.00
C GLN A 162 20.46 1.70 20.04
N ASP A 163 19.93 2.80 20.57
CA ASP A 163 19.64 3.98 19.75
C ASP A 163 20.92 4.64 19.18
N THR A 164 22.08 4.38 19.77
CA THR A 164 23.41 4.73 19.24
C THR A 164 23.91 3.80 18.14
N LEU A 165 23.14 2.77 17.76
CA LEU A 165 23.47 1.73 16.77
C LEU A 165 24.60 0.78 17.17
N GLN A 166 25.03 0.82 18.44
CA GLN A 166 25.89 -0.19 19.03
C GLN A 166 25.11 -1.48 19.29
N THR A 167 25.79 -2.61 19.14
CA THR A 167 25.25 -3.93 19.47
C THR A 167 25.33 -4.20 20.98
N SER A 168 25.16 -5.45 21.41
CA SER A 168 25.46 -5.87 22.78
C SER A 168 26.95 -5.74 23.16
N ASP A 169 27.83 -5.63 22.18
CA ASP A 169 29.24 -5.26 22.36
C ASP A 169 29.42 -3.77 21.99
N PRO A 170 29.97 -2.93 22.89
CA PRO A 170 30.12 -1.48 22.67
C PRO A 170 31.10 -1.11 21.55
N ASP A 171 32.03 -2.00 21.18
CA ASP A 171 33.02 -1.77 20.12
C ASP A 171 32.51 -2.19 18.73
N ILE A 172 31.27 -2.68 18.67
CA ILE A 172 30.63 -3.25 17.50
C ILE A 172 29.33 -2.51 17.19
N TYR A 173 29.26 -2.00 15.95
CA TYR A 173 28.07 -1.34 15.40
C TYR A 173 27.45 -2.19 14.30
N ALA A 174 26.12 -2.13 14.21
CA ALA A 174 25.35 -2.72 13.13
C ALA A 174 24.35 -1.71 12.58
N VAL A 175 24.17 -1.68 11.25
CA VAL A 175 23.27 -0.75 10.56
C VAL A 175 22.65 -1.40 9.32
N GLY A 176 21.58 -0.82 8.80
CA GLY A 176 20.90 -1.24 7.58
C GLY A 176 19.96 -2.42 7.79
N ASP A 177 19.74 -3.18 6.73
CA ASP A 177 18.71 -4.24 6.68
C ASP A 177 18.91 -5.38 7.70
N VAL A 178 20.07 -5.44 8.35
CA VAL A 178 20.40 -6.47 9.34
C VAL A 178 19.89 -6.15 10.76
N VAL A 179 19.57 -4.89 11.06
CA VAL A 179 19.24 -4.47 12.42
C VAL A 179 17.74 -4.48 12.71
N ALA A 180 17.42 -4.76 13.96
CA ALA A 180 16.09 -4.58 14.52
C ALA A 180 15.97 -3.15 15.07
N THR A 181 15.00 -2.36 14.60
CA THR A 181 14.81 -0.97 15.06
C THR A 181 13.34 -0.67 15.35
N THR A 182 13.08 0.39 16.12
CA THR A 182 11.72 0.75 16.54
C THR A 182 10.95 1.42 15.40
N ASN A 183 9.76 0.90 15.10
CA ASN A 183 8.76 1.62 14.32
C ASN A 183 8.07 2.65 15.24
N LEU A 184 8.13 3.94 14.89
CA LEU A 184 7.62 5.01 15.74
C LEU A 184 6.10 5.07 15.85
N VAL A 185 5.37 4.48 14.90
CA VAL A 185 3.91 4.47 14.95
C VAL A 185 3.44 3.36 15.89
N SER A 186 3.94 2.12 15.72
CA SER A 186 3.52 1.00 16.57
C SER A 186 4.23 0.96 17.93
N GLY A 187 5.37 1.64 18.06
CA GLY A 187 6.28 1.50 19.20
C GLY A 187 7.00 0.15 19.26
N GLN A 188 6.80 -0.73 18.27
CA GLN A 188 7.34 -2.08 18.28
C GLN A 188 8.66 -2.17 17.49
N VAL A 189 9.56 -3.02 17.98
CA VAL A 189 10.77 -3.39 17.25
C VAL A 189 10.40 -4.21 16.02
N ARG A 190 10.98 -3.85 14.88
CA ARG A 190 10.79 -4.47 13.57
C ARG A 190 12.07 -4.40 12.74
N ASN A 191 12.16 -5.28 11.75
CA ASN A 191 13.11 -5.13 10.66
C ASN A 191 12.52 -4.15 9.63
N LEU A 192 13.35 -3.27 9.07
CA LEU A 192 13.00 -2.44 7.92
C LEU A 192 14.16 -2.41 6.94
N ALA A 193 14.00 -3.12 5.82
CA ALA A 193 15.00 -3.17 4.77
C ALA A 193 14.71 -2.12 3.70
N LEU A 194 15.22 -0.91 3.89
CA LEU A 194 15.08 0.21 2.96
C LEU A 194 16.37 1.04 2.92
N GLY A 195 16.74 1.49 1.72
CA GLY A 195 18.00 2.21 1.49
C GLY A 195 18.12 3.53 2.26
N GLY A 196 17.03 4.29 2.40
CA GLY A 196 17.02 5.57 3.12
C GLY A 196 17.40 5.43 4.61
N PRO A 197 16.69 4.59 5.39
CA PRO A 197 17.09 4.23 6.76
C PRO A 197 18.54 3.72 6.85
N ALA A 198 18.97 2.80 5.98
CA ALA A 198 20.32 2.25 6.01
C ALA A 198 21.41 3.33 5.86
N ASN A 199 21.24 4.25 4.92
CA ASN A 199 22.17 5.38 4.71
C ASN A 199 22.22 6.31 5.94
N ARG A 200 21.06 6.67 6.51
CA ARG A 200 21.00 7.52 7.70
C ARG A 200 21.61 6.86 8.93
N GLN A 201 21.38 5.56 9.10
CA GLN A 201 21.99 4.78 10.18
C GLN A 201 23.51 4.73 10.03
N GLY A 202 24.04 4.43 8.84
CA GLY A 202 25.48 4.42 8.61
C GLY A 202 26.14 5.77 8.92
N ARG A 203 25.51 6.88 8.52
CA ARG A 203 25.95 8.23 8.88
C ARG A 203 25.95 8.47 10.39
N LEU A 204 24.87 8.10 11.08
CA LEU A 204 24.75 8.28 12.53
C LEU A 204 25.77 7.43 13.31
N ALA A 205 26.02 6.20 12.87
CA ALA A 205 27.03 5.34 13.46
C ALA A 205 28.43 5.98 13.35
N ALA A 206 28.76 6.56 12.19
CA ALA A 206 30.03 7.27 12.01
C ALA A 206 30.16 8.50 12.93
N ASP A 207 29.09 9.29 13.07
CA ASP A 207 29.06 10.44 13.98
C ASP A 207 29.26 9.99 15.45
N HIS A 208 28.60 8.89 15.87
CA HIS A 208 28.74 8.33 17.22
C HIS A 208 30.15 7.77 17.49
N ILE A 209 30.74 7.05 16.52
CA ILE A 209 32.13 6.57 16.59
C ILE A 209 33.11 7.73 16.82
N CYS A 210 32.83 8.91 16.25
CA CYS A 210 33.63 10.12 16.43
C CYS A 210 33.32 10.91 17.72
N GLY A 211 32.56 10.33 18.67
CA GLY A 211 32.26 10.93 19.97
C GLY A 211 31.14 11.96 19.97
N ARG A 212 30.30 12.03 18.93
CA ARG A 212 29.11 12.89 18.91
C ARG A 212 27.94 12.22 19.63
N ASP A 213 27.20 12.99 20.43
CA ASP A 213 25.93 12.53 21.04
C ASP A 213 24.81 12.54 19.99
N VAL A 214 24.66 11.41 19.29
CA VAL A 214 23.64 11.21 18.24
C VAL A 214 22.87 9.92 18.49
N ARG A 215 21.56 9.95 18.20
CA ARG A 215 20.65 8.82 18.42
C ARG A 215 19.73 8.60 17.24
N TYR A 216 19.57 7.35 16.83
CA TYR A 216 18.60 6.93 15.84
C TYR A 216 17.19 6.96 16.42
N ARG A 217 16.34 7.81 15.86
CA ARG A 217 14.96 8.03 16.32
C ARG A 217 13.97 7.04 15.71
N GLY A 218 14.36 5.81 15.41
CA GLY A 218 13.48 4.84 14.75
C GLY A 218 13.03 5.22 13.34
N HIS A 219 12.07 4.46 12.81
CA HIS A 219 11.53 4.61 11.46
C HIS A 219 10.01 4.69 11.42
N ILE A 220 9.47 5.15 10.28
CA ILE A 220 8.02 5.13 9.98
C ILE A 220 7.69 4.35 8.70
N GLY A 221 8.68 3.69 8.07
CA GLY A 221 8.42 2.78 6.96
C GLY A 221 7.95 3.44 5.66
N THR A 222 8.34 4.69 5.40
CA THR A 222 8.03 5.36 4.12
C THR A 222 8.60 4.59 2.94
N SER A 223 7.76 4.27 1.96
CA SER A 223 8.14 3.50 0.77
C SER A 223 7.34 3.94 -0.45
N VAL A 224 7.90 3.72 -1.63
CA VAL A 224 7.28 4.02 -2.93
C VAL A 224 7.68 2.94 -3.93
N CYS A 225 6.76 2.57 -4.81
CA CYS A 225 6.97 1.61 -5.88
C CYS A 225 6.29 2.10 -7.15
N LYS A 226 6.97 1.91 -8.28
CA LYS A 226 6.39 2.11 -9.60
C LYS A 226 5.81 0.78 -10.10
N VAL A 227 4.58 0.82 -10.60
CA VAL A 227 3.87 -0.32 -11.19
C VAL A 227 3.28 0.14 -12.51
N PHE A 228 4.03 -0.05 -13.59
CA PHE A 228 3.66 0.42 -14.94
C PHE A 228 3.32 1.92 -14.93
N ASP A 229 2.09 2.33 -15.24
CA ASP A 229 1.71 3.74 -15.27
C ASP A 229 1.35 4.30 -13.89
N LEU A 230 1.30 3.44 -12.86
CA LEU A 230 0.97 3.83 -11.50
C LEU A 230 2.21 4.00 -10.63
N THR A 231 2.08 4.91 -9.67
CA THR A 231 2.90 4.97 -8.48
C THR A 231 2.03 4.60 -7.29
N ILE A 232 2.55 3.74 -6.42
CA ILE A 232 1.98 3.44 -5.10
C ILE A 232 3.02 3.84 -4.06
N ALA A 233 2.59 4.54 -3.02
CA ALA A 233 3.46 4.87 -1.92
C ALA A 233 2.70 4.78 -0.59
N SER A 234 3.44 4.48 0.47
CA SER A 234 2.89 4.35 1.82
C SER A 234 3.85 4.85 2.88
N VAL A 235 3.29 5.25 4.01
CA VAL A 235 4.03 5.64 5.21
C VAL A 235 3.23 5.29 6.45
N GLY A 236 3.90 4.94 7.55
CA GLY A 236 3.26 4.51 8.78
C GLY A 236 2.72 3.09 8.69
N LEU A 237 1.54 2.85 9.25
CA LEU A 237 0.90 1.53 9.30
C LEU A 237 -0.36 1.49 8.43
N SER A 238 -0.64 0.33 7.84
CA SER A 238 -1.88 0.06 7.12
C SER A 238 -3.06 -0.14 8.09
N VAL A 239 -4.29 -0.02 7.60
CA VAL A 239 -5.50 -0.30 8.40
C VAL A 239 -5.50 -1.74 8.90
N ALA A 240 -5.08 -2.69 8.06
CA ALA A 240 -4.93 -4.10 8.45
C ALA A 240 -3.93 -4.29 9.60
N GLU A 241 -2.78 -3.62 9.56
CA GLU A 241 -1.77 -3.70 10.63
C GLU A 241 -2.24 -3.02 11.92
N LEU A 242 -2.87 -1.85 11.81
CA LEU A 242 -3.44 -1.13 12.97
C LEU A 242 -4.50 -1.98 13.68
N THR A 243 -5.37 -2.63 12.90
CA THR A 243 -6.37 -3.58 13.40
C THR A 243 -5.71 -4.75 14.11
N ARG A 244 -4.69 -5.36 13.49
CA ARG A 244 -3.96 -6.52 14.03
C ARG A 244 -3.30 -6.22 15.38
N ILE A 245 -2.78 -5.02 15.57
CA ILE A 245 -2.13 -4.62 16.84
C ILE A 245 -3.12 -4.00 17.84
N GLY A 246 -4.42 -3.96 17.53
CA GLY A 246 -5.45 -3.44 18.43
C GLY A 246 -5.39 -1.94 18.66
N THR A 247 -4.82 -1.17 17.72
CA THR A 247 -4.84 0.30 17.80
C THR A 247 -6.25 0.79 17.54
N LYS A 248 -6.72 1.79 18.30
CA LYS A 248 -7.98 2.48 18.00
C LYS A 248 -7.69 3.57 16.98
N PHE A 249 -8.28 3.46 15.80
CA PHE A 249 -8.06 4.41 14.72
C PHE A 249 -9.37 4.71 14.00
N GLU A 250 -9.29 5.70 13.14
CA GLU A 250 -10.24 5.99 12.07
C GLU A 250 -9.43 6.23 10.79
N TYR A 251 -10.06 6.12 9.61
CA TYR A 251 -9.40 6.52 8.36
C TYR A 251 -10.34 7.24 7.42
N VAL A 252 -9.77 8.01 6.51
CA VAL A 252 -10.50 8.70 5.44
C VAL A 252 -9.85 8.44 4.09
N THR A 253 -10.67 8.37 3.06
CA THR A 253 -10.25 8.12 1.69
C THR A 253 -10.77 9.23 0.78
N VAL A 254 -9.84 9.90 0.09
CA VAL A 254 -10.15 11.01 -0.82
C VAL A 254 -9.61 10.75 -2.22
N HIS A 255 -10.32 11.26 -3.24
CA HIS A 255 -9.94 11.10 -4.65
C HIS A 255 -9.68 12.41 -5.43
N PRO A 256 -8.84 13.32 -4.92
CA PRO A 256 -8.51 14.58 -5.59
C PRO A 256 -7.60 14.35 -6.80
N SER A 257 -7.58 15.30 -7.73
CA SER A 257 -6.60 15.32 -8.83
C SER A 257 -5.20 15.70 -8.34
N ASP A 258 -4.16 15.24 -9.03
CA ASP A 258 -2.76 15.57 -8.70
C ASP A 258 -2.44 17.06 -8.85
N HIS A 259 -3.17 17.76 -9.71
CA HIS A 259 -3.16 19.22 -9.86
C HIS A 259 -4.51 19.74 -10.38
N ALA A 260 -4.63 21.04 -10.65
CA ALA A 260 -5.88 21.69 -11.03
C ALA A 260 -6.51 21.05 -12.28
N GLY A 261 -7.76 20.61 -12.17
CA GLY A 261 -8.42 19.83 -13.23
C GLY A 261 -8.68 20.56 -14.56
N TYR A 262 -8.64 21.89 -14.57
CA TYR A 262 -8.72 22.68 -15.81
C TYR A 262 -7.38 22.75 -16.55
N TYR A 263 -6.26 22.39 -15.91
CA TYR A 263 -4.96 22.36 -16.54
C TYR A 263 -4.73 20.98 -17.21
N PRO A 264 -4.14 20.93 -18.41
CA PRO A 264 -4.01 19.67 -19.15
C PRO A 264 -3.23 18.58 -18.41
N GLY A 265 -3.72 17.34 -18.48
CA GLY A 265 -3.00 16.16 -18.02
C GLY A 265 -3.14 15.86 -16.52
N ALA A 266 -4.12 16.46 -15.85
CA ALA A 266 -4.53 16.12 -14.49
C ALA A 266 -5.05 14.67 -14.42
N THR A 267 -4.66 13.97 -13.38
CA THR A 267 -4.97 12.57 -13.10
C THR A 267 -5.42 12.41 -11.65
N PRO A 268 -6.36 11.51 -11.36
CA PRO A 268 -6.82 11.30 -9.99
C PRO A 268 -5.74 10.61 -9.13
N ILE A 269 -5.72 10.96 -7.85
CA ILE A 269 -5.01 10.29 -6.77
C ILE A 269 -6.05 9.66 -5.87
N THR A 270 -5.87 8.40 -5.48
CA THR A 270 -6.58 7.83 -4.33
C THR A 270 -5.65 7.93 -3.13
N LEU A 271 -6.03 8.69 -2.11
CA LEU A 271 -5.26 8.91 -0.88
C LEU A 271 -6.09 8.45 0.32
N LYS A 272 -5.53 7.50 1.07
CA LYS A 272 -6.08 6.95 2.31
C LYS A 272 -5.21 7.37 3.48
N VAL A 273 -5.79 7.96 4.53
CA VAL A 273 -5.06 8.45 5.71
C VAL A 273 -5.71 7.91 6.97
N ALA A 274 -4.94 7.18 7.78
CA ALA A 274 -5.33 6.64 9.07
C ALA A 274 -4.79 7.50 10.21
N PHE A 275 -5.62 7.73 11.22
CA PHE A 275 -5.31 8.56 12.37
C PHE A 275 -5.94 8.00 13.66
N ASP A 276 -5.37 8.34 14.79
CA ASP A 276 -5.90 7.99 16.10
C ASP A 276 -7.22 8.74 16.34
N LYS A 277 -8.26 8.00 16.68
CA LYS A 277 -9.63 8.56 16.76
C LYS A 277 -9.81 9.59 17.86
N ALA A 278 -9.06 9.48 18.95
CA ALA A 278 -9.20 10.36 20.12
C ALA A 278 -8.34 11.62 20.01
N THR A 279 -7.14 11.47 19.45
CA THR A 279 -6.12 12.54 19.44
C THR A 279 -5.93 13.17 18.06
N GLY A 280 -6.45 12.54 17.00
CA GLY A 280 -6.20 12.93 15.62
C GLY A 280 -4.79 12.64 15.14
N LYS A 281 -3.89 12.07 15.96
CA LYS A 281 -2.50 11.79 15.60
C LYS A 281 -2.43 10.91 14.35
N LEU A 282 -1.61 11.30 13.37
CA LEU A 282 -1.44 10.52 12.15
C LEU A 282 -0.75 9.18 12.42
N LEU A 283 -1.31 8.10 11.88
CA LEU A 283 -0.84 6.72 12.08
C LEU A 283 -0.32 6.08 10.78
N GLY A 284 -0.87 6.47 9.64
CA GLY A 284 -0.37 6.00 8.35
C GLY A 284 -1.10 6.63 7.18
N ALA A 285 -0.52 6.49 6.00
CA ALA A 285 -1.12 6.91 4.76
C ALA A 285 -0.68 6.01 3.61
N GLN A 286 -1.56 5.88 2.62
CA GLN A 286 -1.33 5.15 1.38
C GLN A 286 -1.89 5.98 0.23
N ALA A 287 -1.15 6.07 -0.87
CA ALA A 287 -1.58 6.81 -2.05
C ALA A 287 -1.24 6.06 -3.33
N VAL A 288 -2.21 5.99 -4.25
CA VAL A 288 -2.04 5.38 -5.58
C VAL A 288 -2.57 6.30 -6.67
N GLY A 289 -1.86 6.36 -7.80
CA GLY A 289 -2.24 7.13 -8.97
C GLY A 289 -1.08 7.32 -9.94
N LYS A 290 -1.31 8.07 -11.02
CA LYS A 290 -0.31 8.22 -12.11
C LYS A 290 0.76 9.27 -11.81
N LYS A 291 0.42 10.33 -11.07
CA LYS A 291 1.29 11.49 -10.84
C LYS A 291 1.15 12.04 -9.43
N GLY A 292 2.24 12.63 -8.93
CA GLY A 292 2.29 13.40 -7.69
C GLY A 292 2.02 12.59 -6.42
N ILE A 293 2.20 11.27 -6.46
CA ILE A 293 1.97 10.35 -5.34
C ILE A 293 3.09 10.46 -4.30
N ASP A 294 4.33 10.40 -4.78
CA ASP A 294 5.56 10.67 -4.03
C ASP A 294 5.46 11.96 -3.21
N LYS A 295 5.05 13.08 -3.83
CA LYS A 295 4.89 14.37 -3.16
C LYS A 295 3.95 14.29 -1.95
N ARG A 296 2.81 13.60 -2.08
CA ARG A 296 1.81 13.52 -1.00
C ARG A 296 2.32 12.66 0.14
N ILE A 297 2.97 11.54 -0.18
CA ILE A 297 3.54 10.66 0.84
C ILE A 297 4.74 11.31 1.54
N ASP A 298 5.55 12.12 0.87
CA ASP A 298 6.64 12.87 1.51
C ASP A 298 6.12 13.94 2.48
N VAL A 299 5.05 14.66 2.11
CA VAL A 299 4.38 15.61 3.01
C VAL A 299 3.82 14.88 4.23
N LEU A 300 3.12 13.75 4.04
CA LEU A 300 2.54 12.98 5.13
C LEU A 300 3.61 12.29 6.00
N ALA A 301 4.71 11.85 5.41
CA ALA A 301 5.86 11.34 6.15
C ALA A 301 6.48 12.41 7.05
N THR A 302 6.60 13.63 6.53
CA THR A 302 7.06 14.79 7.29
C THR A 302 6.11 15.11 8.44
N ALA A 303 4.80 15.14 8.17
CA ALA A 303 3.76 15.39 9.17
C ALA A 303 3.76 14.34 10.29
N ILE A 304 3.84 13.04 9.94
CA ILE A 304 3.93 11.94 10.92
C ILE A 304 5.21 12.09 11.77
N ARG A 305 6.35 12.41 11.16
CA ARG A 305 7.61 12.64 11.89
C ARG A 305 7.55 13.85 12.82
N ALA A 306 6.79 14.88 12.45
CA ALA A 306 6.59 16.09 13.24
C ALA A 306 5.54 15.90 14.35
N GLY A 307 4.84 14.76 14.39
CA GLY A 307 3.79 14.50 15.38
C GLY A 307 2.48 15.24 15.11
N MET A 308 2.26 15.65 13.86
CA MET A 308 1.04 16.33 13.44
C MET A 308 -0.19 15.42 13.54
N THR A 309 -1.33 16.06 13.67
CA THR A 309 -2.67 15.47 13.64
C THR A 309 -3.31 15.61 12.26
N ILE A 310 -4.40 14.88 12.03
CA ILE A 310 -5.24 15.02 10.84
C ILE A 310 -5.81 16.44 10.71
N SER A 311 -6.09 17.11 11.83
CA SER A 311 -6.58 18.48 11.85
C SER A 311 -5.52 19.48 11.39
N ASP A 312 -4.25 19.27 11.75
CA ASP A 312 -3.15 20.16 11.33
C ASP A 312 -2.92 20.12 9.81
N LEU A 313 -3.34 19.04 9.11
CA LEU A 313 -3.23 18.95 7.66
C LEU A 313 -4.08 20.01 6.93
N GLN A 314 -5.12 20.54 7.59
CA GLN A 314 -5.98 21.58 7.02
C GLN A 314 -5.21 22.88 6.77
N ASP A 315 -4.22 23.17 7.61
CA ASP A 315 -3.49 24.44 7.65
C ASP A 315 -2.16 24.40 6.90
N LEU A 316 -1.79 23.26 6.32
CA LEU A 316 -0.58 23.14 5.52
C LEU A 316 -0.64 24.05 4.28
N GLU A 317 0.20 25.07 4.28
CA GLU A 317 0.43 25.96 3.13
C GLU A 317 1.40 25.31 2.15
N LEU A 318 0.85 24.66 1.13
CA LEU A 318 1.62 23.93 0.11
C LEU A 318 1.72 24.72 -1.20
N ALA A 319 2.81 24.52 -1.93
CA ALA A 319 3.06 25.24 -3.18
C ALA A 319 1.95 24.99 -4.22
N TYR A 320 1.35 26.07 -4.71
CA TYR A 320 0.26 26.02 -5.69
C TYR A 320 0.56 26.89 -6.92
N ALA A 321 0.54 26.23 -8.07
CA ALA A 321 0.14 26.80 -9.35
C ALA A 321 -0.53 25.68 -10.17
N PRO A 322 -1.34 26.00 -11.20
CA PRO A 322 -2.15 25.01 -11.91
C PRO A 322 -1.42 23.75 -12.41
N PRO A 323 -0.16 23.81 -12.90
CA PRO A 323 0.58 22.62 -13.35
C PRO A 323 1.04 21.68 -12.22
N TYR A 324 1.03 22.13 -10.96
CA TYR A 324 1.71 21.44 -9.86
C TYR A 324 0.75 21.02 -8.74
N GLY A 325 -0.37 21.71 -8.57
CA GLY A 325 -1.29 21.47 -7.47
C GLY A 325 -2.65 22.12 -7.68
N SER A 326 -3.43 22.13 -6.61
CA SER A 326 -4.74 22.78 -6.52
C SER A 326 -4.72 23.73 -5.33
N ALA A 327 -5.63 24.72 -5.30
CA ALA A 327 -5.72 25.68 -4.20
C ALA A 327 -5.90 25.01 -2.82
N LYS A 328 -6.46 23.79 -2.81
CA LYS A 328 -6.45 22.85 -1.68
C LYS A 328 -5.78 21.58 -2.18
N ASP A 329 -4.61 21.26 -1.65
CA ASP A 329 -3.90 20.03 -2.04
C ASP A 329 -4.69 18.80 -1.55
N PRO A 330 -4.55 17.64 -2.22
CA PRO A 330 -4.96 16.35 -1.67
C PRO A 330 -4.72 16.13 -0.18
N VAL A 331 -3.59 16.60 0.37
CA VAL A 331 -3.31 16.52 1.82
C VAL A 331 -4.28 17.38 2.63
N ASN A 332 -4.55 18.62 2.21
CA ASN A 332 -5.55 19.47 2.87
C ASN A 332 -6.94 18.85 2.78
N MET A 333 -7.29 18.25 1.63
CA MET A 333 -8.57 17.58 1.44
C MET A 333 -8.77 16.41 2.42
N ALA A 334 -7.74 15.58 2.63
CA ALA A 334 -7.77 14.55 3.66
C ALA A 334 -7.92 15.15 5.07
N GLY A 335 -7.22 16.25 5.35
CA GLY A 335 -7.35 17.01 6.61
C GLY A 335 -8.77 17.49 6.88
N PHE A 336 -9.43 18.13 5.89
CA PHE A 336 -10.81 18.60 6.04
C PHE A 336 -11.80 17.46 6.30
N VAL A 337 -11.67 16.35 5.56
CA VAL A 337 -12.57 15.19 5.73
C VAL A 337 -12.35 14.56 7.11
N GLY A 338 -11.09 14.35 7.51
CA GLY A 338 -10.77 13.79 8.83
C GLY A 338 -11.18 14.70 9.99
N ALA A 339 -11.00 16.02 9.86
CA ALA A 339 -11.46 16.97 10.86
C ALA A 339 -12.99 16.97 11.02
N ASN A 340 -13.74 16.88 9.92
CA ASN A 340 -15.20 16.74 9.99
C ASN A 340 -15.63 15.44 10.68
N VAL A 341 -14.87 14.35 10.53
CA VAL A 341 -15.14 13.09 11.24
C VAL A 341 -14.87 13.25 12.75
N ILE A 342 -13.75 13.88 13.12
CA ILE A 342 -13.43 14.16 14.54
C ILE A 342 -14.46 15.08 15.18
N ALA A 343 -14.91 16.11 14.48
CA ALA A 343 -15.93 17.05 14.95
C ALA A 343 -17.35 16.46 14.94
N GLU A 344 -17.51 15.22 14.51
CA GLU A 344 -18.80 14.54 14.30
C GLU A 344 -19.75 15.28 13.33
N ASP A 345 -19.19 16.16 12.49
CA ASP A 345 -19.91 16.84 11.41
C ASP A 345 -20.34 15.88 10.29
N VAL A 346 -19.69 14.73 10.21
CA VAL A 346 -20.08 13.62 9.34
C VAL A 346 -19.81 12.28 10.04
N LYS A 347 -20.76 11.35 9.91
CA LYS A 347 -20.54 9.94 10.25
C LYS A 347 -20.23 9.20 8.97
N ILE A 348 -19.13 8.46 8.95
CA ILE A 348 -18.71 7.66 7.80
C ILE A 348 -18.90 6.17 8.04
N VAL A 349 -19.05 5.43 6.96
CA VAL A 349 -18.91 3.97 6.91
C VAL A 349 -17.94 3.62 5.80
N HIS A 350 -17.25 2.49 5.93
CA HIS A 350 -16.31 2.05 4.92
C HIS A 350 -16.89 0.95 4.03
N ALA A 351 -16.30 0.77 2.86
CA ALA A 351 -16.72 -0.27 1.92
C ALA A 351 -16.68 -1.68 2.53
N SER A 352 -15.72 -1.94 3.43
CA SER A 352 -15.59 -3.20 4.17
C SER A 352 -16.77 -3.50 5.10
N ASP A 353 -17.53 -2.49 5.50
CA ASP A 353 -18.61 -2.61 6.49
C ASP A 353 -19.99 -2.72 5.83
N LEU A 354 -20.05 -2.59 4.49
CA LEU A 354 -21.31 -2.52 3.75
C LEU A 354 -22.11 -3.83 3.76
N ASP A 355 -21.44 -4.99 3.81
CA ASP A 355 -22.11 -6.30 3.95
C ASP A 355 -22.98 -6.37 5.23
N GLY A 356 -22.67 -5.56 6.25
CA GLY A 356 -23.41 -5.48 7.51
C GLY A 356 -24.64 -4.56 7.50
N LEU A 357 -24.95 -3.88 6.39
CA LEU A 357 -25.99 -2.83 6.33
C LEU A 357 -27.38 -3.33 5.87
N ALA A 358 -27.76 -4.56 6.22
CA ALA A 358 -29.09 -5.08 5.92
C ALA A 358 -30.21 -4.15 6.47
N GLY A 359 -31.19 -3.82 5.62
CA GLY A 359 -32.32 -2.94 5.97
C GLY A 359 -32.02 -1.44 5.96
N CYS A 360 -30.83 -1.02 5.53
CA CYS A 360 -30.48 0.39 5.35
C CYS A 360 -31.14 0.97 4.08
N GLN A 361 -31.56 2.24 4.12
CA GLN A 361 -31.88 3.01 2.92
C GLN A 361 -30.57 3.45 2.27
N ILE A 362 -30.29 2.99 1.06
CA ILE A 362 -29.04 3.34 0.36
C ILE A 362 -29.38 4.36 -0.74
N PHE A 363 -28.90 5.59 -0.63
CA PHE A 363 -29.11 6.64 -1.61
C PHE A 363 -27.85 6.86 -2.45
N ASP A 364 -27.99 6.60 -3.74
CA ASP A 364 -27.02 7.02 -4.75
C ASP A 364 -27.39 8.42 -5.24
N ILE A 365 -26.58 9.41 -4.87
CA ILE A 365 -26.86 10.81 -5.18
C ILE A 365 -26.18 11.31 -6.46
N ARG A 366 -25.57 10.39 -7.23
CA ARG A 366 -25.02 10.65 -8.56
C ARG A 366 -26.13 10.90 -9.59
N SER A 367 -25.74 11.33 -10.78
CA SER A 367 -26.71 11.45 -11.88
C SER A 367 -27.26 10.08 -12.31
N PRO A 368 -28.42 10.04 -12.98
CA PRO A 368 -28.97 8.79 -13.51
C PRO A 368 -28.02 8.08 -14.49
N GLU A 369 -27.24 8.84 -15.26
CA GLU A 369 -26.25 8.30 -16.20
C GLU A 369 -25.10 7.62 -15.47
N GLU A 370 -24.56 8.25 -14.42
CA GLU A 370 -23.55 7.62 -13.56
C GLU A 370 -24.09 6.36 -12.89
N TYR A 371 -25.34 6.38 -12.40
CA TYR A 371 -26.00 5.25 -11.78
C TYR A 371 -26.16 4.05 -12.73
N ALA A 372 -26.50 4.32 -14.00
CA ALA A 372 -26.70 3.30 -15.02
C ALA A 372 -25.42 2.52 -15.37
N THR A 373 -24.24 3.12 -15.20
CA THR A 373 -22.94 2.43 -15.44
C THR A 373 -22.58 1.39 -14.38
N GLY A 374 -23.29 1.38 -13.25
CA GLY A 374 -23.02 0.51 -12.10
C GLY A 374 -23.29 1.27 -10.81
N HIS A 375 -23.90 0.59 -9.83
CA HIS A 375 -24.23 1.15 -8.52
C HIS A 375 -24.17 0.07 -7.44
N ILE A 376 -24.27 0.45 -6.17
CA ILE A 376 -24.36 -0.48 -5.05
C ILE A 376 -25.71 -1.20 -5.12
N LYS A 377 -25.73 -2.52 -4.90
CA LYS A 377 -26.97 -3.31 -4.91
C LYS A 377 -28.01 -2.70 -3.97
N ASN A 378 -29.26 -2.63 -4.44
CA ASN A 378 -30.41 -2.07 -3.73
C ASN A 378 -30.34 -0.55 -3.46
N ALA A 379 -29.38 0.18 -4.06
CA ALA A 379 -29.37 1.63 -3.99
C ALA A 379 -30.58 2.25 -4.72
N ILE A 380 -31.06 3.37 -4.20
CA ILE A 380 -32.10 4.20 -4.80
C ILE A 380 -31.43 5.45 -5.35
N ASN A 381 -31.57 5.71 -6.65
CA ASN A 381 -31.00 6.91 -7.25
C ASN A 381 -31.84 8.15 -6.91
N ILE A 382 -31.23 9.08 -6.19
CA ILE A 382 -31.80 10.39 -5.83
C ILE A 382 -30.73 11.45 -6.07
N PRO A 383 -30.60 11.97 -7.29
CA PRO A 383 -29.56 12.95 -7.62
C PRO A 383 -29.54 14.09 -6.61
N LEU A 384 -28.34 14.56 -6.24
CA LEU A 384 -28.15 15.55 -5.15
C LEU A 384 -29.06 16.79 -5.30
N LYS A 385 -29.28 17.26 -6.53
CA LYS A 385 -30.13 18.42 -6.83
C LYS A 385 -31.60 18.22 -6.42
N ASP A 386 -32.08 16.98 -6.45
CA ASP A 386 -33.47 16.61 -6.19
C ASP A 386 -33.67 16.16 -4.73
N LEU A 387 -32.57 15.85 -4.03
CA LEU A 387 -32.60 15.25 -2.68
C LEU A 387 -33.37 16.10 -1.66
N ARG A 388 -33.25 17.43 -1.71
CA ARG A 388 -33.89 18.32 -0.72
C ARG A 388 -35.42 18.24 -0.77
N ASP A 389 -35.99 18.03 -1.95
CA ASP A 389 -37.42 17.92 -2.13
C ASP A 389 -37.90 16.48 -1.90
N ARG A 390 -37.13 15.51 -2.42
CA ARG A 390 -37.48 14.10 -2.43
C ARG A 390 -37.18 13.36 -1.12
N CYS A 391 -36.35 13.90 -0.22
CA CYS A 391 -36.06 13.22 1.04
C CYS A 391 -37.31 13.00 1.91
N LYS A 392 -38.39 13.75 1.67
CA LYS A 392 -39.69 13.59 2.36
C LYS A 392 -40.42 12.29 1.99
N GLU A 393 -40.03 11.64 0.88
CA GLU A 393 -40.58 10.35 0.44
C GLU A 393 -40.12 9.19 1.34
N PHE A 394 -39.10 9.39 2.19
CA PHE A 394 -38.42 8.34 2.92
C PHE A 394 -38.56 8.46 4.44
N SER A 395 -38.56 7.31 5.13
CA SER A 395 -38.62 7.25 6.59
C SER A 395 -37.35 7.81 7.21
N LYS A 396 -37.49 8.74 8.16
CA LYS A 396 -36.39 9.35 8.92
C LYS A 396 -35.82 8.43 10.01
N GLU A 397 -36.59 7.40 10.40
CA GLU A 397 -36.22 6.45 11.45
C GLU A 397 -35.25 5.37 10.95
N ASN A 398 -35.22 5.12 9.64
CA ASN A 398 -34.35 4.10 9.08
C ASN A 398 -32.90 4.60 9.02
N LYS A 399 -31.96 3.67 9.22
CA LYS A 399 -30.56 3.90 8.84
C LYS A 399 -30.50 4.30 7.37
N THR A 400 -29.76 5.37 7.09
CA THR A 400 -29.61 5.91 5.73
C THR A 400 -28.13 6.01 5.38
N LEU A 401 -27.71 5.31 4.34
CA LEU A 401 -26.41 5.43 3.73
C LEU A 401 -26.52 6.32 2.49
N VAL A 402 -25.72 7.38 2.42
CA VAL A 402 -25.56 8.17 1.21
C VAL A 402 -24.18 7.95 0.60
N TYR A 403 -24.12 7.92 -0.72
CA TYR A 403 -22.84 7.92 -1.42
C TYR A 403 -22.93 8.63 -2.75
N CYS A 404 -21.76 9.06 -3.24
CA CYS A 404 -21.57 9.49 -4.62
C CYS A 404 -20.33 8.79 -5.19
N LEU A 405 -19.79 9.27 -6.32
CA LEU A 405 -18.60 8.64 -6.90
C LEU A 405 -17.38 8.65 -5.96
N VAL A 406 -17.09 9.80 -5.33
CA VAL A 406 -15.83 10.03 -4.58
C VAL A 406 -16.04 10.54 -3.15
N GLY A 407 -17.24 10.37 -2.59
CA GLY A 407 -17.61 10.83 -1.24
C GLY A 407 -18.02 12.30 -1.10
N TYR A 408 -17.51 13.24 -1.91
CA TYR A 408 -17.78 14.68 -1.72
C TYR A 408 -19.26 15.08 -1.83
N ARG A 409 -19.93 14.73 -2.94
CA ARG A 409 -21.37 15.03 -3.09
C ARG A 409 -22.18 14.24 -2.04
N GLY A 410 -21.71 13.07 -1.62
CA GLY A 410 -22.31 12.27 -0.54
C GLY A 410 -22.26 12.99 0.81
N TYR A 411 -21.15 13.67 1.13
CA TYR A 411 -21.07 14.56 2.28
C TYR A 411 -22.09 15.71 2.21
N LEU A 412 -22.29 16.32 1.03
CA LEU A 412 -23.33 17.35 0.87
C LEU A 412 -24.73 16.77 1.13
N ALA A 413 -25.01 15.57 0.59
CA ALA A 413 -26.25 14.86 0.84
C ALA A 413 -26.46 14.54 2.32
N TYR A 414 -25.41 14.09 3.01
CA TYR A 414 -25.41 13.84 4.45
C TYR A 414 -25.87 15.09 5.22
N ARG A 415 -25.29 16.25 4.92
CA ARG A 415 -25.65 17.51 5.59
C ARG A 415 -27.08 17.93 5.29
N VAL A 416 -27.54 17.76 4.05
CA VAL A 416 -28.95 18.02 3.67
C VAL A 416 -29.90 17.13 4.48
N LEU A 417 -29.62 15.83 4.59
CA LEU A 417 -30.47 14.89 5.34
C LEU A 417 -30.48 15.18 6.84
N LYS A 418 -29.31 15.44 7.45
CA LYS A 418 -29.21 15.86 8.86
C LYS A 418 -30.06 17.10 9.15
N GLN A 419 -30.01 18.10 8.27
CA GLN A 419 -30.81 19.34 8.40
C GLN A 419 -32.32 19.11 8.21
N ASN A 420 -32.73 18.01 7.55
CA ASN A 420 -34.12 17.64 7.36
C ASN A 420 -34.64 16.62 8.39
N GLY A 421 -33.88 16.38 9.46
CA GLY A 421 -34.28 15.55 10.61
C GLY A 421 -34.05 14.05 10.42
N PHE A 422 -33.15 13.65 9.52
CA PHE A 422 -32.65 12.27 9.50
C PHE A 422 -31.53 12.16 10.55
N ASP A 423 -31.71 11.33 11.57
CA ASP A 423 -30.72 11.24 12.65
C ASP A 423 -29.64 10.18 12.43
N ASN A 424 -29.98 9.13 11.68
CA ASN A 424 -29.16 7.95 11.46
C ASN A 424 -28.60 7.88 10.03
N VAL A 425 -27.89 8.94 9.64
CA VAL A 425 -27.27 9.06 8.31
C VAL A 425 -25.79 8.72 8.38
N PHE A 426 -25.27 8.07 7.34
CA PHE A 426 -23.85 7.81 7.14
C PHE A 426 -23.46 8.17 5.70
N ASN A 427 -22.25 8.70 5.52
CA ASN A 427 -21.64 8.87 4.20
C ASN A 427 -20.66 7.74 3.93
N LEU A 428 -20.66 7.19 2.72
CA LEU A 428 -19.66 6.20 2.31
C LEU A 428 -18.30 6.89 2.10
N ASP A 429 -17.30 6.50 2.90
CA ASP A 429 -15.91 6.94 2.73
C ASP A 429 -15.37 6.52 1.37
N GLY A 430 -14.66 7.41 0.67
CA GLY A 430 -14.20 7.20 -0.70
C GLY A 430 -15.30 7.10 -1.78
N GLY A 431 -16.57 6.89 -1.40
CA GLY A 431 -17.70 6.75 -2.33
C GLY A 431 -17.67 5.46 -3.15
N TYR A 432 -18.47 5.42 -4.22
CA TYR A 432 -18.63 4.26 -5.11
C TYR A 432 -17.32 3.83 -5.76
N LYS A 433 -16.38 4.76 -5.98
CA LYS A 433 -15.08 4.46 -6.59
C LYS A 433 -14.30 3.40 -5.80
N ILE A 434 -14.27 3.49 -4.47
CA ILE A 434 -13.64 2.45 -3.65
C ILE A 434 -14.39 1.12 -3.75
N VAL A 435 -15.71 1.15 -3.87
CA VAL A 435 -16.48 -0.10 -4.03
C VAL A 435 -16.18 -0.78 -5.36
N SER A 436 -16.18 -0.02 -6.46
CA SER A 436 -16.00 -0.55 -7.82
C SER A 436 -14.55 -0.87 -8.17
N GLU A 437 -13.59 -0.11 -7.65
CA GLU A 437 -12.15 -0.23 -7.99
C GLU A 437 -11.29 -0.80 -6.85
N GLY A 438 -11.79 -0.80 -5.60
CA GLY A 438 -11.06 -1.26 -4.41
C GLY A 438 -11.41 -2.68 -3.96
N GLY A 439 -11.89 -3.53 -4.87
CA GLY A 439 -12.05 -4.97 -4.61
C GLY A 439 -13.39 -5.38 -3.97
N PHE A 440 -14.40 -4.50 -3.97
CA PHE A 440 -15.74 -4.79 -3.42
C PHE A 440 -16.82 -4.93 -4.50
N LYS A 441 -16.44 -5.44 -5.68
CA LYS A 441 -17.35 -5.59 -6.83
C LYS A 441 -18.57 -6.45 -6.54
N HIS A 442 -18.47 -7.39 -5.58
CA HIS A 442 -19.60 -8.22 -5.13
C HIS A 442 -20.76 -7.40 -4.54
N LEU A 443 -20.50 -6.17 -4.10
CA LEU A 443 -21.51 -5.22 -3.61
C LEU A 443 -22.22 -4.44 -4.73
N THR A 444 -21.75 -4.57 -5.97
CA THR A 444 -22.20 -3.73 -7.09
C THR A 444 -23.08 -4.50 -8.07
N THR A 445 -23.83 -3.78 -8.90
CA THR A 445 -24.66 -4.35 -9.97
C THR A 445 -23.90 -4.56 -11.29
N SER A 446 -22.73 -3.96 -11.44
CA SER A 446 -21.83 -4.15 -12.58
C SER A 446 -21.07 -5.47 -12.43
N GLU A 447 -21.06 -6.30 -13.47
CA GLU A 447 -20.24 -7.52 -13.55
C GLU A 447 -18.73 -7.23 -13.63
#